data_AF-A0AAD9N9V8-F1
#
_entry.id   AF-A0AAD9N9V8-F1
#
_cell.length_a   1.000
_cell.length_b   1.000
_cell.length_c   1.000
_cell.angle_alpha   90.00
_cell.angle_beta   90.00
_cell.angle_gamma   90.00
#
_symmetry.space_group_name_H-M   'P 1'
#
loop_
_entity.id
_entity.type
_entity.pdbx_description
1 polymer ?
#
loop_
_entity_poly.entity_id
_entity_poly.type
_entity_poly.pdbx_seq_one_letter_code
_entity_poly.pdbx_strand_id
1 'polypeptide(L)'
;MKTLNQMMPFTIIMLYRLISVSMVTSSFCPRLESKLVRRLLNKEIIPFYQQFNAVIPHSCPFSPSRDIYGYQEENKFEESATKWVCDFCGKSFYEERFLDQHFDNRHPETKREVCVT
;
A
#
# COMPACT_ATOMS: atom_id res chain seq x y z
N MET A 1 42.47 -7.34 -45.63
CA MET A 1 41.09 -6.79 -45.55
C MET A 1 40.48 -7.26 -44.24
N LYS A 2 40.83 -6.59 -43.13
CA LYS A 2 39.94 -5.75 -42.28
C LYS A 2 38.72 -6.50 -41.72
N THR A 3 38.97 -7.14 -40.57
CA THR A 3 38.14 -7.23 -39.35
C THR A 3 36.74 -6.60 -39.45
N LEU A 4 35.71 -7.44 -39.46
CA LEU A 4 34.31 -7.01 -39.42
C LEU A 4 33.43 -8.09 -38.77
N ASN A 5 33.80 -8.61 -37.59
CA ASN A 5 32.84 -9.43 -36.81
C ASN A 5 33.21 -9.68 -35.35
N GLN A 6 33.57 -8.64 -34.58
CA GLN A 6 33.83 -8.84 -33.14
C GLN A 6 33.55 -7.62 -32.26
N MET A 7 32.40 -6.97 -32.44
CA MET A 7 31.96 -5.85 -31.57
C MET A 7 30.47 -5.88 -31.19
N MET A 8 29.79 -7.03 -31.28
CA MET A 8 28.34 -7.12 -31.12
C MET A 8 27.79 -7.84 -29.87
N PRO A 9 28.54 -8.27 -28.82
CA PRO A 9 27.89 -8.77 -27.61
C PRO A 9 27.66 -7.69 -26.54
N PHE A 10 28.55 -6.70 -26.41
CA PHE A 10 28.49 -5.72 -25.31
C PHE A 10 27.40 -4.65 -25.52
N THR A 11 27.16 -4.23 -26.76
CA THR A 11 26.10 -3.28 -27.10
C THR A 11 24.71 -3.89 -26.91
N ILE A 12 24.53 -5.16 -27.27
CA ILE A 12 23.28 -5.91 -27.08
C ILE A 12 22.98 -6.13 -25.59
N ILE A 13 23.99 -6.46 -24.78
CA ILE A 13 23.84 -6.61 -23.32
C ILE A 13 23.52 -5.27 -22.64
N MET A 14 24.16 -4.17 -23.05
CA MET A 14 23.85 -2.83 -22.53
C MET A 14 22.44 -2.36 -22.92
N LEU A 15 21.95 -2.70 -24.11
CA LEU A 15 20.57 -2.43 -24.52
C LEU A 15 19.55 -3.27 -23.73
N TYR A 16 19.87 -4.54 -23.44
CA TYR A 16 19.02 -5.40 -22.58
C TYR A 16 18.93 -4.88 -21.13
N ARG A 17 20.00 -4.29 -20.59
CA ARG A 17 19.99 -3.66 -19.25
C ARG A 17 19.11 -2.42 -19.17
N LEU A 18 19.00 -1.66 -20.26
CA LEU A 18 18.13 -0.48 -20.34
C LEU A 18 16.64 -0.85 -20.44
N ILE A 19 16.33 -2.00 -21.05
CA ILE A 19 14.94 -2.47 -21.21
C ILE A 19 14.39 -3.06 -19.90
N SER A 20 15.24 -3.65 -19.04
CA SER A 20 14.80 -4.21 -17.73
C SER A 20 14.53 -3.17 -16.63
N VAL A 21 14.75 -1.86 -16.87
CA VAL A 21 14.36 -0.80 -15.93
C VAL A 21 13.05 -0.17 -16.41
N SER A 22 12.08 -1.01 -16.73
CA SER A 22 10.71 -0.56 -17.00
C SER A 22 9.95 -0.52 -15.68
N MET A 23 9.92 0.68 -15.09
CA MET A 23 8.70 1.28 -14.55
C MET A 23 7.95 0.50 -13.47
N VAL A 24 8.28 0.76 -12.20
CA VAL A 24 7.28 0.73 -11.12
C VAL A 24 6.36 1.93 -11.33
N THR A 25 5.48 1.84 -12.32
CA THR A 25 4.49 2.89 -12.63
C THR A 25 3.14 2.48 -12.08
N SER A 26 2.55 3.39 -11.29
CA SER A 26 1.27 3.26 -10.60
C SER A 26 1.31 2.27 -9.42
N SER A 27 1.28 2.81 -8.19
CA SER A 27 1.11 2.07 -6.95
C SER A 27 -0.29 1.44 -6.89
N PHE A 28 -0.50 0.33 -7.60
CA PHE A 28 -1.68 -0.50 -7.42
C PHE A 28 -1.60 -1.12 -6.02
N CYS A 29 -2.37 -0.58 -5.09
CA CYS A 29 -2.46 -1.07 -3.71
C CYS A 29 -3.91 -1.48 -3.45
N PRO A 30 -4.25 -2.76 -3.71
CA PRO A 30 -5.62 -3.21 -3.56
C PRO A 30 -5.99 -3.32 -2.08
N ARG A 31 -7.16 -2.77 -1.73
CA ARG A 31 -7.60 -2.55 -0.35
C ARG A 31 -7.75 -3.85 0.44
N LEU A 32 -8.24 -4.92 -0.19
CA LEU A 32 -8.47 -6.20 0.48
C LEU A 32 -7.16 -6.82 0.99
N GLU A 33 -6.12 -6.77 0.16
CA GLU A 33 -4.77 -7.23 0.46
C GLU A 33 -4.14 -6.35 1.54
N SER A 34 -4.27 -5.03 1.45
CA SER A 34 -3.85 -4.11 2.51
C SER A 34 -4.51 -4.45 3.85
N LYS A 35 -5.82 -4.74 3.84
CA LYS A 35 -6.57 -5.15 5.04
C LYS A 35 -6.10 -6.52 5.58
N LEU A 36 -5.72 -7.46 4.72
CA LEU A 36 -5.13 -8.73 5.14
C LEU A 36 -3.76 -8.52 5.79
N VAL A 37 -2.87 -7.77 5.16
CA VAL A 37 -1.54 -7.46 5.69
C VAL A 37 -1.66 -6.72 7.03
N ARG A 38 -2.49 -5.68 7.13
CA ARG A 38 -2.73 -4.95 8.38
C ARG A 38 -3.17 -5.89 9.52
N ARG A 39 -4.11 -6.80 9.24
CA ARG A 39 -4.57 -7.79 10.25
C ARG A 39 -3.43 -8.67 10.73
N LEU A 40 -2.58 -9.17 9.82
CA LEU A 40 -1.41 -9.98 10.19
C LEU A 40 -0.40 -9.18 11.01
N LEU A 41 -0.10 -7.94 10.61
CA LEU A 41 0.83 -7.07 11.32
C LEU A 41 0.34 -6.75 12.73
N ASN A 42 -0.92 -6.33 12.88
CA ASN A 42 -1.51 -6.03 14.18
C ASN A 42 -1.57 -7.24 15.12
N LYS A 43 -1.67 -8.45 14.55
CA LYS A 43 -1.77 -9.70 15.32
C LYS A 43 -0.41 -10.27 15.72
N GLU A 44 0.55 -10.30 14.79
CA GLU A 44 1.80 -11.06 14.95
C GLU A 44 3.02 -10.16 15.19
N ILE A 45 3.09 -9.00 14.54
CA ILE A 45 4.31 -8.18 14.50
C ILE A 45 4.26 -7.02 15.49
N ILE A 46 3.21 -6.20 15.46
CA ILE A 46 3.10 -5.01 16.33
C ILE A 46 3.19 -5.37 17.83
N PRO A 47 2.50 -6.41 18.34
CA PRO A 47 2.59 -6.77 19.76
C PRO A 47 4.01 -7.11 20.21
N PHE A 48 4.82 -7.71 19.33
CA PHE A 48 6.23 -7.99 19.61
C PHE A 48 7.02 -6.69 19.81
N TYR A 49 6.87 -5.70 18.92
CA TYR A 49 7.53 -4.40 19.09
C TYR A 49 7.07 -3.69 20.37
N GLN A 50 5.77 -3.72 20.66
CA GLN A 50 5.20 -3.14 21.88
C GLN A 50 5.75 -3.79 23.15
N GLN A 51 5.87 -5.12 23.17
CA GLN A 51 6.40 -5.87 24.32
C GLN A 51 7.81 -5.41 24.70
N PHE A 52 8.66 -5.10 23.71
CA PHE A 52 10.03 -4.65 23.94
C PHE A 52 10.18 -3.12 23.97
N ASN A 53 9.07 -2.37 23.98
CA ASN A 53 9.07 -0.91 23.84
C ASN A 53 9.91 -0.41 22.64
N ALA A 54 9.94 -1.20 21.57
CA ALA A 54 10.67 -0.90 20.36
C ALA A 54 9.78 -0.11 19.39
N VAL A 55 10.40 0.84 18.67
CA VAL A 55 9.73 1.62 17.63
C VAL A 55 9.93 0.92 16.28
N ILE A 56 8.84 0.73 15.53
CA ILE A 56 8.94 0.25 14.14
C ILE A 56 9.46 1.40 13.27
N PRO A 57 10.66 1.28 12.67
CA PRO A 57 11.24 2.38 11.90
C PRO A 57 10.40 2.70 10.66
N HIS A 58 10.35 3.97 10.25
CA HIS A 58 9.64 4.38 9.03
C HIS A 58 10.20 3.74 7.74
N SER A 59 11.46 3.33 7.76
CA SER A 59 12.09 2.56 6.68
C SER A 59 11.57 1.12 6.58
N CYS A 60 10.92 0.59 7.63
CA CYS A 60 10.34 -0.75 7.60
C CYS A 60 9.22 -0.83 6.56
N PRO A 61 9.22 -1.81 5.64
CA PRO A 61 8.13 -2.04 4.70
C PRO A 61 6.77 -2.28 5.39
N PHE A 62 6.80 -2.82 6.61
CA PHE A 62 5.63 -3.12 7.43
C PHE A 62 5.33 -2.03 8.46
N SER A 63 5.93 -0.84 8.33
CA SER A 63 5.60 0.26 9.23
C SER A 63 4.12 0.64 9.08
N PRO A 64 3.36 0.83 10.19
CA PRO A 64 1.98 1.31 10.13
C PRO A 64 1.83 2.64 9.37
N SER A 65 2.89 3.45 9.27
CA SER A 65 2.88 4.68 8.48
C SER A 65 2.78 4.44 6.98
N ARG A 66 3.07 3.22 6.49
CA ARG A 66 2.97 2.84 5.06
C ARG A 66 1.59 2.31 4.66
N ASP A 67 0.68 2.17 5.62
CA ASP A 67 -0.68 1.72 5.33
C ASP A 67 -1.53 2.85 4.77
N ILE A 68 -1.70 2.87 3.45
CA ILE A 68 -2.43 3.93 2.74
C ILE A 68 -3.89 4.05 3.17
N TYR A 69 -4.51 2.95 3.57
CA TYR A 69 -5.91 2.91 3.98
C TYR A 69 -6.05 2.94 5.51
N GLY A 70 -4.96 2.94 6.26
CA GLY A 70 -4.97 2.85 7.73
C GLY A 70 -5.87 3.91 8.36
N TYR A 71 -5.75 5.16 7.91
CA TYR A 71 -6.57 6.26 8.44
C TYR A 71 -8.06 6.10 8.10
N GLN A 72 -8.42 5.67 6.89
CA GLN A 72 -9.82 5.41 6.53
C GLN A 72 -10.42 4.29 7.38
N GLU A 73 -9.62 3.26 7.68
CA GLU A 73 -10.07 2.06 8.38
C GLU A 73 -10.23 2.31 9.88
N GLU A 74 -9.42 3.23 10.45
CA GLU A 74 -9.59 3.78 11.79
C GLU A 74 -10.87 4.64 11.94
N ASN A 75 -11.48 5.06 10.82
CA ASN A 75 -12.69 5.91 10.78
C ASN A 75 -13.93 5.17 10.23
N LYS A 76 -13.91 3.84 10.33
CA LYS A 76 -15.07 2.98 10.13
C LYS A 76 -15.69 2.66 11.49
N PHE A 77 -16.97 2.90 11.64
CA PHE A 77 -17.73 2.48 12.81
C PHE A 77 -18.80 1.46 12.42
N GLU A 78 -18.67 0.22 12.92
CA GLU A 78 -19.70 -0.81 12.78
C GLU A 78 -20.70 -0.68 13.92
N GLU A 79 -21.83 -0.01 13.67
CA GLU A 79 -22.90 0.16 14.66
C GLU A 79 -23.72 -1.14 14.83
N SER A 80 -23.87 -1.90 13.75
CA SER A 80 -24.46 -3.24 13.75
C SER A 80 -23.97 -4.03 12.53
N ALA A 81 -24.26 -5.34 12.48
CA ALA A 81 -23.87 -6.22 11.37
C ALA A 81 -24.30 -5.72 9.97
N THR A 82 -25.29 -4.82 9.89
CA THR A 82 -25.80 -4.23 8.65
C THR A 82 -25.75 -2.70 8.66
N LYS A 83 -24.96 -2.09 9.57
CA LYS A 83 -24.86 -0.63 9.67
C LYS A 83 -23.42 -0.20 9.91
N TRP A 84 -22.82 0.36 8.86
CA TRP A 84 -21.47 0.88 8.81
C TRP A 84 -21.51 2.39 8.68
N VAL A 85 -20.85 3.12 9.56
CA VAL A 85 -20.87 4.58 9.62
C VAL A 85 -19.49 5.14 9.28
N CYS A 86 -19.48 6.20 8.47
CA CYS A 86 -18.31 7.01 8.17
C CYS A 86 -18.08 8.01 9.30
N ASP A 87 -16.99 7.90 10.05
CA ASP A 87 -16.72 8.85 11.14
C ASP A 87 -16.29 10.23 10.65
N PHE A 88 -15.89 10.37 9.38
CA PHE A 88 -15.57 11.68 8.81
C PHE A 88 -16.81 12.57 8.59
N CYS A 89 -17.97 11.97 8.27
CA CYS A 89 -19.16 12.76 7.90
C CYS A 89 -20.49 12.22 8.45
N GLY A 90 -20.48 11.14 9.22
CA GLY A 90 -21.66 10.53 9.86
C GLY A 90 -22.59 9.75 8.94
N LYS A 91 -22.28 9.59 7.64
CA LYS A 91 -23.12 8.81 6.71
C LYS A 91 -23.05 7.32 7.01
N SER A 92 -24.19 6.64 6.98
CA SER A 92 -24.30 5.20 7.19
C SER A 92 -24.55 4.41 5.90
N PHE A 93 -24.07 3.18 5.86
CA PHE A 93 -24.14 2.25 4.75
C PHE A 93 -24.51 0.86 5.26
N TYR A 94 -25.16 0.06 4.41
CA TYR A 94 -25.67 -1.25 4.86
C TYR A 94 -24.62 -2.37 4.84
N GLU A 95 -23.52 -2.20 4.11
CA GLU A 95 -22.36 -3.10 4.08
C GLU A 95 -21.06 -2.28 4.03
N GLU A 96 -19.98 -2.84 4.58
CA GLU A 96 -18.65 -2.22 4.65
C GLU A 96 -18.14 -1.76 3.27
N ARG A 97 -18.37 -2.55 2.21
CA ARG A 97 -17.87 -2.23 0.86
C ARG A 97 -18.42 -0.91 0.30
N PHE A 98 -19.62 -0.51 0.71
CA PHE A 98 -20.20 0.78 0.28
C PHE A 98 -19.59 1.94 1.06
N LEU A 99 -19.20 1.71 2.31
CA LEU A 99 -18.42 2.66 3.09
C LEU A 99 -17.01 2.82 2.49
N ASP A 100 -16.38 1.73 2.04
CA ASP A 100 -15.10 1.79 1.33
C ASP A 100 -15.20 2.60 0.04
N GLN A 101 -16.19 2.30 -0.80
CA GLN A 101 -16.45 3.07 -2.02
C GLN A 101 -16.77 4.54 -1.71
N HIS A 102 -17.46 4.81 -0.60
CA HIS A 102 -17.72 6.16 -0.14
C HIS A 102 -16.42 6.90 0.20
N PHE A 103 -15.47 6.27 0.90
CA PHE A 103 -14.18 6.88 1.17
C PHE A 103 -13.42 7.21 -0.12
N ASP A 104 -13.40 6.30 -1.09
CA ASP A 104 -12.72 6.54 -2.37
C ASP A 104 -13.32 7.72 -3.14
N ASN A 105 -14.63 7.94 -3.03
CA ASN A 105 -15.34 9.00 -3.78
C ASN A 105 -15.45 10.34 -3.04
N ARG A 106 -15.49 10.32 -1.72
CA ARG A 106 -15.84 11.51 -0.90
C ARG A 106 -14.74 11.93 0.05
N HIS A 107 -13.80 11.04 0.35
CA HIS A 107 -12.66 11.29 1.22
C HIS A 107 -11.34 10.79 0.60
N PRO A 108 -11.06 11.04 -0.70
CA PRO A 108 -9.82 10.54 -1.33
C PRO A 108 -8.55 11.05 -0.64
N GLU A 109 -8.59 12.25 -0.05
CA GLU A 109 -7.51 12.89 0.70
C GLU A 109 -7.14 12.19 2.01
N THR A 110 -8.00 11.30 2.50
CA THR A 110 -7.75 10.55 3.75
C THR A 110 -6.86 9.33 3.53
N LYS A 111 -6.42 9.07 2.29
CA LYS A 111 -5.38 8.08 2.01
C LYS A 111 -4.03 8.65 2.42
N ARG A 112 -3.23 7.88 3.16
CA ARG A 112 -1.85 8.31 3.51
C ARG A 112 -1.00 8.29 2.23
N GLU A 113 -0.29 9.38 1.97
CA GLU A 113 0.69 9.43 0.89
C GLU A 113 1.85 8.48 1.22
N VAL A 114 2.16 7.57 0.29
CA VAL A 114 3.39 6.78 0.40
C VAL A 114 4.52 7.60 -0.22
N CYS A 115 5.36 8.20 0.61
CA CYS A 115 6.70 8.58 0.16
C CYS A 115 7.45 7.28 -0.19
N VAL A 116 7.58 7.00 -1.49
CA VAL A 116 8.58 6.07 -1.98
C VAL A 116 9.90 6.84 -1.99
N THR A 117 10.63 6.77 -0.87
CA THR A 117 12.05 7.16 -0.79
C THR A 117 12.91 6.04 -1.33
#